data_AF-A0A0D3HX57-F1
#
_entry.id   AF-A0A0D3HX57-F1
#
_cell.length_a   1.000
_cell.length_b   1.000
_cell.length_c   1.000
_cell.angle_alpha   90.00
_cell.angle_beta   90.00
_cell.angle_gamma   90.00
#
_symmetry.space_group_name_H-M   'P 1'
#
loop_
_entity.id
_entity.type
_entity.pdbx_description
1 polymer ?
#
loop_
_entity_poly.entity_id
_entity_poly.type
_entity_poly.pdbx_seq_one_letter_code
_entity_poly.pdbx_strand_id
1 'polypeptide(L)'
;MAGDGDPQEAEAIMAGNKRTSDAETETETRKKMKEEVTAASPTADNNKKKKILAKCEGGEILKKKKLALDSMSLWKFKDMPGAIDLWIESRARAEAAIAAGKKKRKKLFKTRVPNGRVEFMMKHRFSSTEPLSDEELANCSASYRQLYGIAKFIDRKMNDYEQLLIDQYVKQGYAEEETEATDDDE
;
A
#
# COMPACT_ATOMS: atom_id res chain seq x y z
N MET A 1 -55.53 46.18 -0.93
CA MET A 1 -54.80 46.91 -1.99
C MET A 1 -53.56 46.07 -2.25
N ALA A 2 -53.59 45.13 -3.21
CA ALA A 2 -53.35 45.34 -4.65
C ALA A 2 -51.92 45.84 -4.91
N GLY A 3 -51.04 45.25 -5.73
CA GLY A 3 -51.08 44.11 -6.65
C GLY A 3 -49.63 43.59 -6.84
N ASP A 4 -49.43 42.34 -7.25
CA ASP A 4 -49.23 41.88 -8.64
C ASP A 4 -47.98 42.44 -9.32
N GLY A 5 -47.11 41.52 -9.76
CA GLY A 5 -45.99 41.82 -10.65
C GLY A 5 -44.90 40.75 -10.68
N ASP A 6 -45.22 39.53 -11.12
CA ASP A 6 -44.26 38.68 -11.84
C ASP A 6 -44.40 39.03 -13.34
N PRO A 7 -43.33 39.05 -14.13
CA PRO A 7 -43.21 37.92 -15.04
C PRO A 7 -41.79 37.42 -15.29
N GLN A 8 -41.72 36.10 -15.39
CA GLN A 8 -40.88 35.29 -16.25
C GLN A 8 -40.46 35.99 -17.57
N GLU A 9 -39.16 35.93 -17.89
CA GLU A 9 -38.74 35.70 -19.27
C GLU A 9 -38.37 34.22 -19.42
N ALA A 10 -39.23 33.53 -20.13
CA ALA A 10 -38.93 32.29 -20.81
C ALA A 10 -38.48 32.63 -22.24
N GLU A 11 -37.36 32.08 -22.68
CA GLU A 11 -37.29 31.53 -24.03
C GLU A 11 -37.00 30.03 -23.94
N ALA A 12 -38.03 29.28 -24.27
CA ALA A 12 -37.91 27.97 -24.88
C ALA A 12 -37.78 28.19 -26.42
N ILE A 13 -37.55 27.27 -27.35
CA ILE A 13 -37.94 25.87 -27.54
C ILE A 13 -37.12 25.33 -28.76
N MET A 14 -37.05 23.99 -28.90
CA MET A 14 -36.90 23.17 -30.13
C MET A 14 -35.48 22.82 -30.59
N ALA A 15 -35.09 21.59 -30.94
CA ALA A 15 -35.74 20.30 -31.12
C ALA A 15 -34.62 19.23 -30.95
N GLY A 16 -34.80 18.08 -30.31
CA GLY A 16 -35.72 17.03 -30.72
C GLY A 16 -35.16 16.25 -31.92
N ASN A 17 -34.44 15.15 -31.70
CA ASN A 17 -34.85 13.89 -32.33
C ASN A 17 -34.22 12.64 -31.72
N LYS A 18 -35.00 11.58 -31.87
CA LYS A 18 -35.12 10.35 -31.09
C LYS A 18 -34.77 9.18 -32.01
N ARG A 19 -33.90 8.29 -31.52
CA ARG A 19 -33.82 6.82 -31.72
C ARG A 19 -33.72 6.19 -33.13
N THR A 20 -32.97 5.08 -33.12
CA THR A 20 -33.07 3.83 -33.92
C THR A 20 -32.69 3.99 -35.40
N SER A 21 -32.06 3.04 -36.11
CA SER A 21 -32.05 1.58 -36.04
C SER A 21 -30.87 1.01 -36.84
N ASP A 22 -30.64 -0.29 -36.65
CA ASP A 22 -29.80 -1.23 -37.41
C ASP A 22 -30.04 -1.29 -38.93
N ALA A 23 -29.22 -2.15 -39.56
CA ALA A 23 -29.22 -2.76 -40.91
C ALA A 23 -28.11 -2.20 -41.82
N GLU A 24 -27.00 -2.93 -42.00
CA GLU A 24 -26.80 -4.10 -42.89
C GLU A 24 -26.77 -3.74 -44.38
N THR A 25 -25.65 -4.10 -45.05
CA THR A 25 -25.57 -4.77 -46.36
C THR A 25 -24.14 -5.29 -46.49
N GLU A 26 -23.89 -6.60 -46.32
CA GLU A 26 -24.02 -7.69 -47.32
C GLU A 26 -22.71 -7.92 -48.10
N THR A 27 -22.00 -9.03 -47.82
CA THR A 27 -21.89 -10.28 -48.64
C THR A 27 -20.90 -10.12 -49.80
N GLU A 28 -20.15 -11.08 -50.33
CA GLU A 28 -20.07 -12.54 -50.41
C GLU A 28 -18.63 -12.71 -51.01
N THR A 29 -17.79 -13.69 -50.71
CA THR A 29 -17.75 -14.95 -51.47
C THR A 29 -16.81 -15.97 -50.83
N ARG A 30 -17.40 -17.13 -50.54
CA ARG A 30 -16.77 -18.44 -50.34
C ARG A 30 -15.76 -18.81 -51.43
N LYS A 31 -14.65 -19.46 -51.05
CA LYS A 31 -14.31 -20.78 -51.62
C LYS A 31 -13.35 -21.58 -50.72
N LYS A 32 -13.44 -22.89 -50.92
CA LYS A 32 -13.17 -24.02 -50.03
C LYS A 32 -11.95 -24.80 -50.56
N MET A 33 -11.47 -25.74 -49.73
CA MET A 33 -10.62 -26.92 -50.03
C MET A 33 -9.11 -26.68 -49.93
N LYS A 34 -8.32 -27.30 -49.02
CA LYS A 34 -8.15 -28.69 -48.51
C LYS A 34 -6.99 -29.41 -49.21
N GLU A 35 -6.21 -30.14 -48.39
CA GLU A 35 -5.22 -31.20 -48.66
C GLU A 35 -3.74 -30.74 -48.67
N GLU A 36 -2.96 -30.91 -47.58
CA GLU A 36 -2.40 -32.12 -46.91
C GLU A 36 -1.06 -32.57 -47.56
N VAL A 37 0.02 -32.66 -46.75
CA VAL A 37 0.96 -33.81 -46.55
C VAL A 37 2.37 -33.16 -46.51
N THR A 38 3.31 -33.33 -45.57
CA THR A 38 3.58 -34.30 -44.50
C THR A 38 4.61 -33.72 -43.48
N ALA A 39 4.47 -34.19 -42.24
CA ALA A 39 5.54 -34.56 -41.28
C ALA A 39 6.67 -33.55 -40.94
N ALA A 40 6.64 -33.01 -39.73
CA ALA A 40 7.48 -33.52 -38.63
C ALA A 40 7.22 -32.69 -37.35
N SER A 41 6.83 -33.37 -36.27
CA SER A 41 6.87 -32.85 -34.91
C SER A 41 8.33 -32.56 -34.53
N PRO A 42 8.60 -31.49 -33.77
CA PRO A 42 8.99 -31.75 -32.40
C PRO A 42 8.22 -30.90 -31.39
N THR A 43 7.71 -31.61 -30.39
CA THR A 43 7.37 -31.12 -29.06
C THR A 43 8.48 -30.24 -28.49
N ALA A 44 8.16 -29.00 -28.12
CA ALA A 44 8.98 -28.19 -27.24
C ALA A 44 8.10 -27.22 -26.44
N ASP A 45 7.76 -27.68 -25.23
CA ASP A 45 7.66 -26.91 -24.00
C ASP A 45 7.03 -25.51 -24.06
N ASN A 46 5.74 -25.47 -23.72
CA ASN A 46 5.08 -24.31 -23.12
C ASN A 46 5.72 -24.02 -21.76
N ASN A 47 6.91 -23.44 -21.77
CA ASN A 47 7.59 -23.00 -20.58
C ASN A 47 6.89 -21.72 -20.10
N LYS A 48 5.85 -21.93 -19.27
CA LYS A 48 5.21 -20.91 -18.46
C LYS A 48 6.32 -20.07 -17.85
N LYS A 49 6.47 -18.82 -18.32
CA LYS A 49 7.24 -17.79 -17.64
C LYS A 49 6.64 -17.63 -16.25
N LYS A 50 7.09 -18.46 -15.30
CA LYS A 50 6.95 -18.21 -13.87
C LYS A 50 7.72 -16.91 -13.67
N LYS A 51 6.99 -15.79 -13.66
CA LYS A 51 7.45 -14.52 -13.15
C LYS A 51 8.15 -14.87 -11.83
N ILE A 52 9.47 -14.72 -11.81
CA ILE A 52 10.29 -15.00 -10.63
C ILE A 52 9.81 -13.99 -9.61
N LEU A 53 8.84 -14.42 -8.81
CA LEU A 53 8.33 -13.70 -7.66
C LEU A 53 9.54 -13.56 -6.76
N ALA A 54 10.13 -12.38 -6.74
CA ALA A 54 10.96 -12.04 -5.61
C ALA A 54 10.02 -12.03 -4.42
N LYS A 55 10.01 -13.14 -3.70
CA LYS A 55 9.56 -13.18 -2.33
C LYS A 55 10.38 -12.10 -1.61
N CYS A 56 9.75 -10.99 -1.27
CA CYS A 56 10.03 -10.45 0.06
C CYS A 56 9.81 -11.64 1.00
N GLU A 57 10.83 -12.00 1.77
CA GLU A 57 10.77 -13.12 2.68
C GLU A 57 9.49 -13.00 3.51
N GLY A 58 8.58 -13.96 3.39
CA GLY A 58 7.25 -13.86 3.99
C GLY A 58 7.36 -13.48 5.47
N GLY A 59 6.60 -12.46 5.89
CA GLY A 59 6.67 -11.90 7.24
C GLY A 59 7.48 -10.61 7.38
N GLU A 60 8.31 -10.20 6.41
CA GLU A 60 9.15 -9.00 6.56
C GLU A 60 8.31 -7.71 6.67
N ILE A 61 7.34 -7.53 5.77
CA ILE A 61 6.40 -6.40 5.79
C ILE A 61 5.64 -6.38 7.11
N LEU A 62 5.20 -7.54 7.61
CA LEU A 62 4.52 -7.64 8.90
C LEU A 62 5.43 -7.28 10.08
N LYS A 63 6.68 -7.74 10.08
CA LYS A 63 7.66 -7.40 11.12
C LYS A 63 7.91 -5.90 11.16
N LYS A 64 8.14 -5.26 10.01
CA LYS A 64 8.34 -3.81 9.91
C LYS A 64 7.07 -3.03 10.26
N LYS A 65 5.88 -3.49 9.85
CA LYS A 65 4.60 -2.91 10.26
C LYS A 65 4.43 -2.92 11.77
N LYS A 66 4.61 -4.09 12.41
CA LYS A 66 4.54 -4.24 13.87
C LYS A 66 5.55 -3.33 14.56
N LEU A 67 6.77 -3.28 14.04
CA LEU A 67 7.82 -2.42 14.58
C LEU A 67 7.47 -0.94 14.50
N ALA A 68 6.98 -0.49 13.35
CA ALA A 68 6.60 0.89 13.12
C ALA A 68 5.46 1.30 14.05
N LEU A 69 4.42 0.46 14.15
CA LEU A 69 3.29 0.68 15.05
C LEU A 69 3.71 0.63 16.54
N ASP A 70 4.56 -0.31 16.92
CA ASP A 70 5.07 -0.40 18.29
C ASP A 70 5.93 0.82 18.67
N SER A 71 6.72 1.35 17.73
CA SER A 71 7.52 2.55 17.97
C SER A 71 6.67 3.79 18.27
N MET A 72 5.42 3.85 17.80
CA MET A 72 4.49 4.93 18.16
C MET A 72 4.20 4.99 19.68
N SER A 73 4.41 3.90 20.42
CA SER A 73 4.28 3.89 21.88
C SER A 73 5.30 4.81 22.57
N LEU A 74 6.41 5.16 21.91
CA LEU A 74 7.41 6.09 22.43
C LEU A 74 6.86 7.49 22.71
N TRP A 75 5.78 7.91 22.03
CA TRP A 75 5.10 9.18 22.33
C TRP A 75 4.59 9.24 23.77
N LYS A 76 4.28 8.10 24.40
CA LYS A 76 3.87 8.02 25.81
C LYS A 76 5.03 8.29 26.77
N PHE A 77 6.26 8.10 26.32
CA PHE A 77 7.48 8.25 27.11
C PHE A 77 8.30 9.47 26.66
N LYS A 78 7.66 10.44 26.00
CA LYS A 78 8.36 11.60 25.41
C LYS A 78 9.16 12.43 26.40
N ASP A 79 8.75 12.44 27.67
CA ASP A 79 9.40 13.19 28.75
C ASP A 79 10.45 12.36 29.52
N MET A 80 10.64 11.08 29.17
CA MET A 80 11.57 10.17 29.85
C MET A 80 12.95 10.17 29.14
N PRO A 81 14.02 10.62 29.83
CA PRO A 81 15.37 10.52 29.27
C PRO A 81 15.72 9.08 28.94
N GLY A 82 16.35 8.85 27.79
CA GLY A 82 16.70 7.50 27.34
C GLY A 82 15.53 6.63 26.88
N ALA A 83 14.33 7.20 26.68
CA ALA A 83 13.14 6.44 26.25
C ALA A 83 13.38 5.54 25.02
N ILE A 84 14.17 6.03 24.05
CA ILE A 84 14.52 5.26 22.85
C ILE A 84 15.32 4.02 23.22
N ASP A 85 16.36 4.16 24.04
CA ASP A 85 17.23 3.05 24.45
C ASP A 85 16.46 2.02 25.27
N LEU A 86 15.65 2.47 26.23
CA LEU A 86 14.76 1.60 27.00
C LEU A 86 13.78 0.83 26.10
N TRP A 87 13.23 1.47 25.08
CA TRP A 87 12.35 0.81 24.13
C TRP A 87 13.11 -0.22 23.27
N ILE A 88 14.32 0.10 22.79
CA ILE A 88 15.16 -0.84 22.05
C ILE A 88 15.47 -2.07 22.91
N GLU A 89 15.88 -1.86 24.16
CA GLU A 89 16.17 -2.95 25.10
C GLU A 89 14.93 -3.80 25.40
N SER A 90 13.81 -3.16 25.73
CA SER A 90 12.54 -3.84 26.01
C SER A 90 12.13 -4.73 24.84
N ARG A 91 12.26 -4.20 23.62
CA ARG A 91 11.98 -4.95 22.40
C ARG A 91 12.95 -6.11 22.20
N ALA A 92 14.26 -5.90 22.40
CA ALA A 92 15.24 -6.97 22.30
C ALA A 92 14.94 -8.11 23.29
N ARG A 93 14.52 -7.78 24.52
CA ARG A 93 14.07 -8.76 25.53
C ARG A 93 12.80 -9.49 25.08
N ALA A 94 11.83 -8.79 24.52
CA ALA A 94 10.61 -9.40 24.00
C ALA A 94 10.89 -10.34 22.82
N GLU A 95 11.79 -9.96 21.90
CA GLU A 95 12.22 -10.81 20.79
C GLU A 95 12.96 -12.06 21.27
N ALA A 96 13.84 -11.91 22.27
CA ALA A 96 14.52 -13.04 22.90
C ALA A 96 13.53 -13.99 23.61
N ALA A 97 12.52 -13.44 24.30
CA ALA A 97 11.47 -14.23 24.94
C ALA A 97 10.60 -14.99 23.92
N ILE A 98 10.26 -14.36 22.79
CA ILE A 98 9.55 -15.02 21.67
C ILE A 98 10.41 -16.13 21.05
N ALA A 99 11.72 -15.91 20.91
CA ALA A 99 12.66 -16.90 20.40
C ALA A 99 12.82 -18.10 21.35
N ALA A 100 12.76 -17.87 22.67
CA ALA A 100 12.83 -18.90 23.70
C ALA A 100 11.49 -19.64 23.93
N GLY A 101 10.36 -19.03 23.57
CA GLY A 101 9.02 -19.58 23.75
C GLY A 101 8.64 -20.65 22.72
N LYS A 102 7.66 -21.50 23.08
CA LYS A 102 7.06 -22.44 22.13
C LYS A 102 6.28 -21.66 21.06
N LYS A 103 6.64 -21.84 19.79
CA LYS A 103 5.97 -21.19 18.66
C LYS A 103 4.54 -21.72 18.52
N LYS A 104 3.53 -20.93 18.92
CA LYS A 104 2.14 -21.18 18.52
C LYS A 104 2.03 -21.03 17.00
N ARG A 105 1.26 -21.92 16.35
CA ARG A 105 0.92 -21.77 14.93
C ARG A 105 0.08 -20.51 14.77
N LYS A 106 0.52 -19.59 13.91
CA LYS A 106 -0.23 -18.40 13.53
C LYS A 106 -0.51 -18.45 12.05
N LYS A 107 -1.72 -18.03 11.67
CA LYS A 107 -2.11 -17.93 10.26
C LYS A 107 -1.79 -16.52 9.77
N LEU A 108 -0.99 -16.42 8.71
CA LEU A 108 -0.76 -15.15 8.02
C LEU A 108 -1.81 -14.99 6.93
N PHE A 109 -2.53 -13.88 6.99
CA PHE A 109 -3.43 -13.41 5.96
C PHE A 109 -2.76 -12.29 5.17
N LYS A 110 -3.01 -12.25 3.87
CA LYS A 110 -2.51 -11.21 2.98
C LYS A 110 -3.68 -10.35 2.52
N THR A 111 -3.54 -9.06 2.70
CA THR A 111 -4.54 -8.06 2.31
C THR A 111 -3.90 -7.11 1.33
N ARG A 112 -4.58 -6.86 0.21
CA ARG A 112 -4.09 -5.92 -0.80
C ARG A 112 -4.16 -4.49 -0.26
N VAL A 113 -3.06 -3.77 -0.38
CA VAL A 113 -3.01 -2.35 -0.06
C VAL A 113 -3.59 -1.57 -1.25
N PRO A 114 -4.49 -0.59 -1.04
CA PRO A 114 -4.99 0.25 -2.12
C PRO A 114 -3.84 0.96 -2.86
N ASN A 115 -3.86 0.94 -4.19
CA ASN A 115 -2.81 1.57 -5.00
C ASN A 115 -2.64 3.06 -4.66
N GLY A 116 -3.74 3.79 -4.48
CA GLY A 116 -3.70 5.20 -4.08
C GLY A 116 -2.99 5.45 -2.73
N ARG A 117 -3.02 4.48 -1.80
CA ARG A 117 -2.25 4.58 -0.54
C ARG A 117 -0.75 4.44 -0.79
N VAL A 118 -0.34 3.52 -1.68
CA VAL A 118 1.08 3.35 -2.00
C VAL A 118 1.61 4.54 -2.82
N GLU A 119 0.83 5.03 -3.79
CA GLU A 119 1.16 6.24 -4.55
C GLU A 119 1.29 7.47 -3.65
N PHE A 120 0.45 7.57 -2.61
CA PHE A 120 0.60 8.60 -1.59
C PHE A 120 1.92 8.47 -0.83
N MET A 121 2.30 7.26 -0.38
CA MET A 121 3.59 7.02 0.30
C MET A 121 4.79 7.33 -0.61
N MET A 122 4.69 7.09 -1.92
CA MET A 122 5.73 7.45 -2.88
C MET A 122 5.93 8.96 -3.02
N LYS A 123 4.84 9.73 -2.94
CA LYS A 123 4.87 11.20 -3.06
C LYS A 123 5.20 11.89 -1.74
N HIS A 124 4.77 11.29 -0.64
CA HIS A 124 4.83 11.87 0.70
C HIS A 124 5.56 10.92 1.63
N ARG A 125 6.84 11.20 1.84
CA ARG A 125 7.62 10.51 2.87
C ARG A 125 7.00 10.79 4.24
N PHE A 126 6.83 9.75 5.07
CA PHE A 126 6.36 9.93 6.44
C PHE A 126 7.35 10.81 7.23
N SER A 127 6.85 11.93 7.76
CA SER A 127 7.58 12.85 8.62
C SER A 127 6.61 13.46 9.63
N SER A 128 6.92 13.35 10.92
CA SER A 128 6.12 13.93 11.99
C SER A 128 6.63 15.31 12.44
N THR A 129 7.85 15.68 12.03
CA THR A 129 8.50 16.95 12.35
C THR A 129 9.23 17.51 11.13
N GLU A 130 9.38 18.83 11.09
CA GLU A 130 10.23 19.50 10.10
C GLU A 130 11.71 19.18 10.37
N PRO A 131 12.53 18.99 9.33
CA PRO A 131 13.95 18.74 9.51
C PRO A 131 14.66 20.00 10.02
N LEU A 132 15.29 19.89 11.19
CA LEU A 132 16.21 20.87 11.72
C LEU A 132 17.65 20.46 11.45
N SER A 133 18.51 21.45 11.20
CA SER A 133 19.96 21.30 11.23
C SER A 133 20.47 21.00 12.64
N ASP A 134 21.70 20.49 12.74
CA ASP A 134 22.32 20.20 14.03
C ASP A 134 22.52 21.48 14.88
N GLU A 135 22.75 22.63 14.23
CA GLU A 135 22.87 23.92 14.90
C GLU A 135 21.52 24.40 15.46
N GLU A 136 20.46 24.36 14.66
CA GLU A 136 19.11 24.72 15.11
C GLU A 136 18.65 23.80 16.25
N LEU A 137 18.93 22.50 16.14
CA LEU A 137 18.61 21.53 17.16
C LEU A 137 19.42 21.79 18.45
N ALA A 138 20.70 22.13 18.35
CA ALA A 138 21.54 22.45 19.50
C ALA A 138 21.03 23.68 20.28
N ASN A 139 20.46 24.67 19.57
CA ASN A 139 19.86 25.86 20.16
C ASN A 139 18.50 25.61 20.85
N CYS A 140 17.89 24.44 20.62
CA CYS A 140 16.63 24.07 21.28
C CYS A 140 16.84 23.59 22.73
N SER A 141 15.75 23.58 23.51
CA SER A 141 15.77 23.02 24.86
C SER A 141 16.10 21.53 24.85
N ALA A 142 16.65 21.01 25.96
CA ALA A 142 16.92 19.58 26.11
C ALA A 142 15.67 18.72 25.91
N SER A 143 14.51 19.16 26.42
CA SER A 143 13.22 18.49 26.23
C SER A 143 12.80 18.45 24.75
N TYR A 144 13.00 19.54 24.02
CA TYR A 144 12.70 19.58 22.59
C TYR A 144 13.63 18.68 21.79
N ARG A 145 14.94 18.69 22.07
CA ARG A 145 15.91 17.78 21.43
C ARG A 145 15.54 16.31 21.61
N GLN A 146 15.07 15.95 22.81
CA GLN A 146 14.59 14.60 23.10
C GLN A 146 13.33 14.27 22.30
N LEU A 147 12.34 15.17 22.29
CA LEU A 147 11.11 15.02 21.51
C LEU A 147 11.40 14.85 20.02
N TYR A 148 12.30 15.67 19.47
CA TYR A 148 12.76 15.60 18.09
C TYR A 148 13.47 14.28 17.80
N GLY A 149 14.34 13.81 18.71
CA GLY A 149 14.97 12.50 18.60
C GLY A 149 13.96 11.35 18.51
N ILE A 150 12.91 11.38 19.34
CA ILE A 150 11.82 10.42 19.32
C ILE A 150 11.04 10.50 18.00
N ALA A 151 10.66 11.69 17.56
CA ALA A 151 9.96 11.91 16.30
C ALA A 151 10.75 11.32 15.12
N LYS A 152 12.04 11.67 14.98
CA LYS A 152 12.90 11.14 13.91
C LYS A 152 13.09 9.63 14.02
N PHE A 153 13.10 9.07 15.23
CA PHE A 153 13.18 7.63 15.43
C PHE A 153 11.95 6.91 14.91
N ILE A 154 10.75 7.38 15.27
CA ILE A 154 9.47 6.84 14.81
C ILE A 154 9.35 7.01 13.29
N ASP A 155 9.68 8.19 12.76
CA ASP A 155 9.65 8.47 11.33
C ASP A 155 10.52 7.48 10.54
N ARG A 156 11.70 7.13 11.05
CA ARG A 156 12.55 6.11 10.42
C ARG A 156 11.88 4.74 10.41
N LYS A 157 11.23 4.31 11.49
CA LYS A 157 10.54 3.01 11.53
C LYS A 157 9.32 2.96 10.60
N MET A 158 8.56 4.05 10.52
CA MET A 158 7.44 4.19 9.59
C MET A 158 7.91 4.16 8.14
N ASN A 159 8.95 4.95 7.81
CA ASN A 159 9.51 4.98 6.46
C ASN A 159 10.08 3.62 6.03
N ASP A 160 10.75 2.87 6.92
CA ASP A 160 11.21 1.51 6.62
C ASP A 160 10.06 0.57 6.21
N TYR A 161 8.90 0.71 6.85
CA TYR A 161 7.71 -0.08 6.51
C TYR A 161 7.08 0.36 5.19
N GLU A 162 6.91 1.67 4.99
CA GLU A 162 6.35 2.21 3.75
C GLU A 162 7.23 1.90 2.54
N GLN A 163 8.56 1.96 2.70
CA GLN A 163 9.50 1.64 1.63
C GLN A 163 9.33 0.21 1.13
N LEU A 164 9.09 -0.77 2.01
CA LEU A 164 8.83 -2.14 1.59
C LEU A 164 7.55 -2.28 0.75
N LEU A 165 6.50 -1.53 1.09
CA LEU A 165 5.26 -1.51 0.30
C LEU A 165 5.49 -0.86 -1.06
N ILE A 166 6.25 0.23 -1.11
CA ILE A 166 6.64 0.93 -2.34
C ILE A 166 7.46 -0.02 -3.23
N ASP A 167 8.47 -0.68 -2.68
CA ASP A 167 9.34 -1.60 -3.43
C ASP A 167 8.53 -2.78 -4.01
N GLN A 168 7.57 -3.30 -3.24
CA GLN A 168 6.65 -4.32 -3.70
C GLN A 168 5.78 -3.82 -4.87
N TYR A 169 5.25 -2.60 -4.74
CA TYR A 169 4.42 -1.96 -5.75
C TYR A 169 5.17 -1.67 -7.05
N VAL A 170 6.35 -1.04 -6.97
CA VAL A 170 7.21 -0.75 -8.13
C VAL A 170 7.57 -2.03 -8.89
N LYS A 171 7.79 -3.13 -8.17
CA LYS A 171 8.16 -4.41 -8.77
C LYS A 171 6.99 -5.17 -9.37
N GLN A 172 5.80 -5.12 -8.76
CA GLN A 172 4.70 -6.03 -9.06
C GLN A 172 3.46 -5.35 -9.65
N GLY A 173 3.34 -4.03 -9.51
CA GLY A 173 2.15 -3.24 -9.82
C GLY A 173 1.09 -3.25 -8.71
N TYR A 174 1.40 -3.86 -7.57
CA TYR A 174 0.55 -3.92 -6.38
C TYR A 174 1.37 -4.21 -5.13
N ALA A 175 0.84 -3.85 -3.96
CA ALA A 175 1.42 -4.20 -2.66
C ALA A 175 0.41 -4.98 -1.81
N GLU A 176 0.93 -5.88 -0.99
CA GLU A 176 0.17 -6.68 -0.03
C GLU A 176 0.77 -6.49 1.34
N GLU A 177 -0.09 -6.26 2.33
CA GLU A 177 0.31 -6.34 3.72
C GLU A 177 -0.11 -7.68 4.30
N GLU A 178 0.65 -8.13 5.29
CA GLU A 178 0.37 -9.35 6.02
C GLU A 178 -0.24 -9.00 7.38
N THR A 179 -1.13 -9.86 7.88
CA THR A 179 -1.70 -9.79 9.23
C THR A 179 -1.70 -11.19 9.84
N GLU A 180 -1.31 -11.30 11.11
CA GLU A 180 -1.37 -12.55 11.87
C GLU A 180 -2.72 -12.66 12.59
N ALA A 181 -3.44 -13.77 12.42
CA ALA A 181 -4.49 -14.18 13.34
C ALA A 181 -4.01 -15.38 14.18
N THR A 182 -4.39 -15.39 15.45
CA THR A 182 -4.18 -16.54 16.34
C THR A 182 -5.48 -17.35 16.35
N ASP A 183 -5.36 -18.67 16.19
CA ASP A 183 -6.48 -19.63 16.09
C ASP A 183 -7.10 -19.95 17.46
N ASP A 184 -7.00 -19.04 18.43
CA ASP A 184 -7.64 -19.19 19.74
C ASP A 184 -9.02 -18.52 19.64
N ASP A 185 -10.00 -19.23 19.08
CA ASP A 185 -11.45 -19.15 19.34
C ASP A 185 -12.19 -20.07 18.36
N GLU A 186 -12.28 -21.36 18.70
CA GLU A 186 -13.35 -22.27 18.25
C GLU A 186 -13.88 -23.07 19.45
#